data_AF-A0A1Q3WRK3-F1
#
_entry.id   AF-A0A1Q3WRK3-F1
#
_cell.length_a   1.000
_cell.length_b   1.000
_cell.length_c   1.000
_cell.angle_alpha   90.00
_cell.angle_beta   90.00
_cell.angle_gamma   90.00
#
_symmetry.space_group_name_H-M   'P 1'
#
loop_
_entity.id
_entity.type
_entity.pdbx_description
1 polymer ?
#
loop_
_entity_poly.entity_id
_entity_poly.type
_entity_poly.pdbx_seq_one_letter_code
_entity_poly.pdbx_strand_id
1 'polypeptide(L)'
;MQEKIAAAATWWDNIFQALVFTGIGMLIAIGQILQTKEPITLKQALGRCITTGGLALVAGSVLALFPGLPFIAQIGIAAMLASLGNSGLELLIQRMFGR
;
A
#
# COMPACT_ATOMS: atom_id res chain seq x y z
N MET A 1 35.28 12.66 -10.40
CA MET A 1 34.92 11.45 -11.19
C MET A 1 34.14 10.43 -10.34
N GLN A 2 34.51 10.18 -9.08
CA GLN A 2 33.84 9.16 -8.23
C GLN A 2 32.40 9.51 -7.79
N GLU A 3 32.06 10.78 -7.55
CA GLU A 3 30.67 11.18 -7.24
C GLU A 3 29.68 10.82 -8.35
N LYS A 4 30.08 10.92 -9.62
CA LYS A 4 29.21 10.56 -10.76
C LYS A 4 28.94 9.06 -10.85
N ILE A 5 29.86 8.23 -10.36
CA ILE A 5 29.74 6.77 -10.36
C ILE A 5 28.84 6.32 -9.20
N ALA A 6 28.95 6.94 -8.03
CA ALA A 6 28.06 6.69 -6.89
C ALA A 6 26.61 7.17 -7.15
N ALA A 7 26.45 8.31 -7.83
CA ALA A 7 25.13 8.79 -8.26
C ALA A 7 24.49 7.87 -9.31
N ALA A 8 25.29 7.28 -10.22
CA ALA A 8 24.79 6.33 -11.21
C ALA A 8 24.37 4.99 -10.57
N ALA A 9 25.09 4.52 -9.56
CA ALA A 9 24.75 3.29 -8.83
C ALA A 9 23.44 3.44 -8.04
N THR A 10 23.31 4.51 -7.27
CA THR A 10 22.07 4.81 -6.51
C THR A 10 20.87 5.06 -7.42
N TRP A 11 21.08 5.66 -8.59
CA TRP A 11 20.02 5.82 -9.60
C TRP A 11 19.50 4.47 -10.12
N TRP A 12 20.37 3.47 -10.28
CA TRP A 12 19.96 2.12 -10.65
C TRP A 12 19.15 1.41 -9.58
N ASP A 13 19.55 1.53 -8.31
CA ASP A 13 18.82 0.96 -7.18
C ASP A 13 17.40 1.56 -7.08
N ASN A 14 17.28 2.86 -7.28
CA ASN A 14 15.99 3.56 -7.28
C ASN A 14 15.06 3.05 -8.40
N ILE A 15 15.61 2.80 -9.59
CA ILE A 15 14.83 2.25 -10.72
C ILE A 15 14.37 0.84 -10.41
N PHE A 16 15.26 0.00 -9.87
CA PHE A 16 14.89 -1.37 -9.49
C PHE A 16 13.78 -1.37 -8.43
N GLN A 17 13.90 -0.51 -7.41
CA GLN A 17 12.88 -0.35 -6.38
C GLN A 17 11.54 0.15 -6.96
N ALA A 18 11.58 1.11 -7.89
CA ALA A 18 10.37 1.61 -8.56
C ALA A 18 9.67 0.50 -9.38
N LEU A 19 10.43 -0.36 -10.06
CA LEU A 19 9.90 -1.52 -10.77
C LEU A 19 9.25 -2.53 -9.81
N VAL A 20 9.89 -2.81 -8.68
CA VAL A 20 9.33 -3.69 -7.65
C VAL A 20 8.01 -3.15 -7.11
N PHE A 21 7.94 -1.85 -6.77
CA PHE A 21 6.69 -1.22 -6.31
C PHE A 21 5.59 -1.23 -7.38
N THR A 22 5.96 -1.00 -8.64
CA THR A 22 5.03 -1.09 -9.77
C THR A 22 4.50 -2.52 -9.92
N GLY A 23 5.35 -3.54 -9.78
CA GLY A 23 4.96 -4.95 -9.82
C GLY A 23 4.02 -5.33 -8.69
N ILE A 24 4.29 -4.88 -7.46
CA ILE A 24 3.38 -5.07 -6.31
C ILE A 24 2.04 -4.39 -6.58
N GLY A 25 2.04 -3.17 -7.10
CA GLY A 25 0.81 -2.44 -7.48
C GLY A 25 -0.03 -3.20 -8.51
N MET A 26 0.61 -3.77 -9.54
CA MET A 26 -0.07 -4.63 -10.52
C MET A 26 -0.64 -5.91 -9.87
N LEU A 27 0.11 -6.57 -9.00
CA LEU A 27 -0.37 -7.76 -8.29
C LEU A 27 -1.59 -7.46 -7.42
N ILE A 28 -1.61 -6.32 -6.74
CA ILE A 28 -2.77 -5.87 -5.96
C ILE A 28 -3.95 -5.62 -6.89
N ALA A 29 -3.75 -4.92 -8.02
CA ALA A 29 -4.81 -4.66 -8.99
C ALA A 29 -5.41 -5.96 -9.56
N ILE A 30 -4.57 -6.93 -9.89
CA ILE A 30 -5.01 -8.28 -10.33
C ILE A 30 -5.80 -8.96 -9.23
N GLY A 31 -5.30 -8.98 -7.99
CA GLY A 31 -5.99 -9.58 -6.85
C GLY A 31 -7.38 -8.98 -6.61
N GLN A 32 -7.51 -7.66 -6.81
CA GLN A 32 -8.79 -6.97 -6.71
C GLN A 32 -9.78 -7.32 -7.83
N ILE A 33 -9.29 -7.47 -9.07
CA ILE A 33 -10.11 -7.92 -10.20
C ILE A 33 -10.59 -9.35 -9.96
N LEU A 34 -9.74 -10.22 -9.40
CA LEU A 34 -10.12 -11.59 -9.06
C LEU A 34 -11.17 -11.67 -7.94
N GLN A 35 -11.17 -10.73 -6.99
CA GLN A 35 -12.15 -10.68 -5.91
C GLN A 35 -13.51 -10.08 -6.33
N THR A 36 -13.53 -9.22 -7.35
CA THR A 36 -14.73 -8.44 -7.71
C THR A 36 -15.39 -9.03 -8.97
N LYS A 37 -16.66 -9.44 -8.89
CA LYS A 37 -17.42 -9.94 -10.05
C LYS A 37 -17.91 -8.84 -11.00
N GLU A 38 -17.94 -7.59 -10.55
CA GLU A 38 -18.35 -6.42 -11.33
C GLU A 38 -17.14 -5.66 -11.91
N PRO A 39 -17.29 -5.01 -13.08
CA PRO A 39 -16.23 -4.17 -13.62
C PRO A 39 -15.89 -3.03 -12.67
N ILE A 40 -14.59 -2.83 -12.40
CA ILE A 40 -14.12 -1.76 -11.52
C ILE A 40 -14.52 -0.41 -12.14
N THR A 41 -15.39 0.32 -11.43
CA THR A 41 -15.79 1.67 -11.83
C THR A 41 -14.78 2.71 -11.33
N LEU A 42 -14.68 3.85 -12.03
CA LEU A 42 -13.80 4.97 -11.62
C LEU A 42 -14.04 5.43 -10.16
N LYS A 43 -15.29 5.35 -9.68
CA LYS A 43 -15.63 5.68 -8.28
C LYS A 43 -15.04 4.67 -7.28
N GLN A 44 -15.07 3.38 -7.61
CA GLN A 44 -14.47 2.34 -6.76
C GLN A 44 -12.95 2.42 -6.76
N ALA A 45 -12.33 2.72 -7.92
CA ALA A 45 -10.89 2.92 -8.00
C ALA A 45 -10.43 4.08 -7.10
N LEU A 46 -11.14 5.23 -7.14
CA LEU A 46 -10.86 6.37 -6.25
C LEU A 46 -11.04 6.03 -4.77
N GLY A 47 -12.14 5.34 -4.41
CA GLY A 47 -12.37 4.91 -3.03
C GLY A 47 -11.25 4.01 -2.51
N ARG A 48 -10.76 3.07 -3.34
CA ARG A 48 -9.65 2.20 -3.00
C ARG A 48 -8.31 2.94 -2.90
N CYS A 49 -8.07 3.95 -3.74
CA CYS A 49 -6.88 4.81 -3.61
C CYS A 49 -6.87 5.59 -2.30
N ILE A 50 -8.01 6.10 -1.86
CA ILE A 50 -8.11 6.84 -0.59
C ILE A 50 -7.87 5.91 0.60
N THR A 51 -8.48 4.73 0.61
CA THR A 51 -8.31 3.78 1.73
C THR A 51 -6.88 3.24 1.80
N THR A 52 -6.29 2.87 0.67
CA THR A 52 -4.89 2.41 0.60
C THR A 52 -3.91 3.52 0.96
N GLY A 53 -4.15 4.76 0.51
CA GLY A 53 -3.35 5.93 0.90
C GLY A 53 -3.40 6.22 2.40
N GLY A 54 -4.59 6.14 3.01
CA GLY A 54 -4.75 6.28 4.46
C GLY A 54 -4.02 5.17 5.24
N LEU A 55 -4.11 3.92 4.78
CA LEU A 55 -3.39 2.79 5.39
C LEU A 55 -1.88 2.94 5.26
N ALA A 56 -1.38 3.42 4.11
CA ALA A 56 0.04 3.70 3.91
C ALA A 56 0.55 4.79 4.87
N LEU A 57 -0.25 5.83 5.12
CA LEU A 57 0.07 6.85 6.14
C LEU A 57 0.15 6.26 7.55
N VAL A 58 -0.76 5.35 7.93
CA VAL A 58 -0.69 4.69 9.23
C VAL A 58 0.55 3.78 9.32
N ALA A 59 0.86 3.02 8.28
CA ALA A 59 2.08 2.20 8.24
C ALA A 59 3.36 3.05 8.35
N GLY A 60 3.42 4.18 7.62
CA GLY A 60 4.54 5.11 7.69
C GLY A 60 4.69 5.80 9.06
N SER A 61 3.57 6.14 9.71
CA SER A 61 3.61 6.73 11.05
C SER A 61 4.03 5.74 12.14
N VAL A 62 3.69 4.45 12.01
CA VAL A 62 4.24 3.40 12.89
C VAL A 62 5.77 3.31 12.75
N LEU A 63 6.27 3.37 11.53
CA LEU A 63 7.70 3.38 11.22
C LEU A 63 8.41 4.61 11.83
N ALA A 64 7.76 5.78 11.78
CA ALA A 64 8.26 7.00 12.39
C ALA A 64 8.32 6.94 13.93
N LEU A 65 7.38 6.23 14.56
CA LEU A 65 7.35 6.05 16.02
C LEU A 65 8.35 4.99 16.51
N PHE A 66 8.64 3.98 15.68
CA PHE A 66 9.50 2.85 16.03
C PHE A 66 10.58 2.59 14.97
N PRO A 67 11.66 3.40 14.94
CA PRO A 67 12.69 3.34 13.90
C PRO A 67 13.57 2.08 13.93
N GLY A 68 13.46 1.22 14.96
CA GLY A 68 14.25 0.00 15.13
C GLY A 68 13.53 -1.31 14.76
N LEU A 69 12.30 -1.25 14.25
CA LEU A 69 11.54 -2.46 13.89
C LEU A 69 12.17 -3.17 12.68
N PRO A 70 12.37 -4.50 12.72
CA PRO A 70 12.85 -5.23 11.56
C PRO A 70 11.84 -5.13 10.41
N PHE A 71 12.35 -5.04 9.17
CA PHE A 71 11.55 -4.82 7.96
C PHE A 71 10.39 -5.82 7.81
N ILE A 72 10.62 -7.09 8.18
CA ILE A 72 9.59 -8.14 8.17
C ILE A 72 8.43 -7.85 9.13
N ALA A 73 8.72 -7.27 10.30
CA ALA A 73 7.70 -6.91 11.29
C ALA A 73 6.90 -5.69 10.83
N GLN A 74 7.53 -4.75 10.13
CA GLN A 74 6.83 -3.62 9.51
C GLN A 74 5.82 -4.10 8.45
N ILE A 75 6.20 -5.06 7.61
CA ILE A 75 5.29 -5.68 6.63
C ILE A 75 4.13 -6.37 7.35
N GLY A 76 4.41 -7.12 8.43
CA GLY A 76 3.37 -7.78 9.22
C GLY A 76 2.37 -6.80 9.85
N ILE A 77 2.86 -5.70 10.45
CA ILE A 77 2.00 -4.66 11.05
C ILE A 77 1.20 -3.93 9.97
N ALA A 78 1.81 -3.60 8.84
CA ALA A 78 1.12 -2.99 7.71
C ALA A 78 0.01 -3.90 7.15
N ALA A 79 0.28 -5.20 7.00
CA ALA A 79 -0.70 -6.17 6.55
C ALA A 79 -1.86 -6.33 7.56
N MET A 80 -1.54 -6.38 8.86
CA MET A 80 -2.54 -6.44 9.92
C MET A 80 -3.45 -5.20 9.89
N LEU A 81 -2.88 -4.00 9.86
CA LEU A 81 -3.62 -2.74 9.79
C LEU A 81 -4.42 -2.61 8.49
N ALA A 82 -3.89 -3.08 7.37
CA ALA A 82 -4.61 -3.08 6.10
C ALA A 82 -5.85 -3.98 6.16
N SER A 83 -5.72 -5.18 6.73
CA SER A 83 -6.84 -6.09 6.94
C SER A 83 -7.88 -5.51 7.92
N LEU A 84 -7.42 -4.98 9.05
CA LEU A 84 -8.28 -4.38 10.09
C LEU A 84 -8.99 -3.13 9.57
N GLY A 85 -8.29 -2.29 8.81
CA GLY A 85 -8.87 -1.10 8.19
C GLY A 85 -9.91 -1.46 7.14
N ASN A 86 -9.68 -2.48 6.32
CA ASN A 86 -10.66 -2.89 5.31
C ASN A 86 -11.94 -3.45 5.95
N SER A 87 -11.81 -4.34 6.94
CA SER A 87 -12.95 -4.86 7.70
C SER A 87 -13.64 -3.78 8.56
N GLY A 88 -12.87 -2.88 9.16
CA GLY A 88 -13.39 -1.77 9.96
C GLY A 88 -14.15 -0.76 9.10
N LEU A 89 -13.67 -0.45 7.90
CA LEU A 89 -14.38 0.41 6.95
C LEU A 89 -15.68 -0.22 6.49
N GLU A 90 -15.68 -1.52 6.21
CA GLU A 90 -16.87 -2.28 5.82
C GLU A 90 -17.95 -2.20 6.91
N LEU A 91 -17.57 -2.43 8.17
CA LEU A 91 -18.46 -2.27 9.32
C LEU A 91 -18.93 -0.82 9.51
N LEU A 92 -18.06 0.16 9.31
CA LEU A 92 -18.39 1.57 9.49
C LEU A 92 -19.34 2.06 8.39
N ILE A 93 -19.14 1.62 7.14
CA ILE A 93 -20.04 1.90 6.02
C ILE A 93 -21.41 1.25 6.27
N GLN A 94 -21.46 -0.02 6.67
CA GLN A 94 -22.72 -0.69 7.04
C GLN A 94 -23.45 0.08 8.14
N ARG A 95 -22.71 0.53 9.17
CA ARG A 95 -23.25 1.29 10.29
C ARG A 95 -23.74 2.69 9.91
N MET A 96 -23.08 3.37 8.97
CA MET A 96 -23.50 4.69 8.49
C MET A 96 -24.67 4.62 7.49
N PHE A 97 -24.70 3.61 6.63
CA PHE A 97 -25.73 3.47 5.59
C PHE A 97 -26.93 2.61 6.00
N GLY A 98 -26.96 2.07 7.22
CA GLY A 98 -28.19 1.54 7.84
C GLY A 98 -28.81 0.35 7.09
N ARG A 99 -27.98 -0.57 6.59
CA ARG A 99 -28.37 -1.93 6.21
C ARG A 99 -27.39 -2.93 6.76
#